data_AF-A0A926IF02-F1
#
_entry.id   AF-A0A926IF02-F1
#
_cell.length_a   1.000
_cell.length_b   1.000
_cell.length_c   1.000
_cell.angle_alpha   90.00
_cell.angle_beta   90.00
_cell.angle_gamma   90.00
#
_symmetry.space_group_name_H-M   'P 1'
#
loop_
_entity.id
_entity.type
_entity.pdbx_description
1 polymer ?
#
loop_
_entity_poly.entity_id
_entity_poly.type
_entity_poly.pdbx_seq_one_letter_code
_entity_poly.pdbx_strand_id
1 'polypeptide(L)'
;MLVVHPIILKCLMVCLILLIAVIFDQYFLRWLKNALIGAVCIYICDLFLPITWQVGISLFTVLFTALLGIPGIVILYLFSICIK
;
A
#
# COMPACT_ATOMS: atom_id res chain seq x y z
N MET A 1 34.98 24.40 -19.43
CA MET A 1 34.93 23.30 -18.44
C MET A 1 34.08 23.75 -17.28
N LEU A 2 32.91 23.14 -17.05
CA LEU A 2 32.05 23.44 -15.91
C LEU A 2 32.74 22.97 -14.63
N VAL A 3 33.47 23.87 -13.97
CA VAL A 3 34.02 23.65 -12.63
C VAL A 3 32.87 23.81 -11.65
N VAL A 4 32.04 22.77 -11.51
CA VAL A 4 31.03 22.72 -10.46
C VAL A 4 31.79 22.69 -9.14
N HIS A 5 31.65 23.73 -8.32
CA HIS A 5 32.25 23.77 -6.99
C HIS A 5 31.82 22.51 -6.22
N PRO A 6 32.75 21.75 -5.61
CA PRO A 6 32.46 20.47 -4.95
C PRO A 6 31.40 20.58 -3.83
N ILE A 7 31.20 21.80 -3.32
CA ILE A 7 30.17 22.16 -2.34
C ILE A 7 28.76 22.05 -2.94
N ILE A 8 28.57 22.51 -4.18
CA ILE A 8 27.28 22.48 -4.88
C ILE A 8 26.86 21.03 -5.14
N LEU A 9 27.82 20.18 -5.53
CA LEU A 9 27.59 18.74 -5.73
C LEU A 9 27.14 18.04 -4.44
N LYS A 10 27.76 18.37 -3.30
CA LYS A 10 27.36 17.83 -1.99
C LYS A 10 25.95 18.26 -1.57
N CYS A 11 25.62 19.54 -1.74
CA CYS A 11 24.27 20.03 -1.45
C CYS A 11 23.20 19.35 -2.33
N LEU A 12 23.49 19.14 -3.62
CA LEU A 12 22.58 18.44 -4.53
C LEU A 12 22.31 17.01 -4.07
N MET A 13 23.35 16.27 -3.65
CA MET A 13 23.22 14.90 -3.15
C MET A 13 22.37 14.83 -1.87
N VAL A 14 22.55 15.77 -0.93
CA VAL A 14 21.74 15.83 0.30
C VAL A 14 20.27 16.12 -0.02
N CYS A 15 19.99 17.06 -0.93
CA CYS A 15 18.62 17.33 -1.38
C CYS A 15 18.00 16.10 -2.05
N LEU A 16 18.77 15.35 -2.85
CA LEU A 16 18.30 14.11 -3.48
C LEU A 16 17.91 13.06 -2.43
N ILE A 17 18.75 12.87 -1.41
CA ILE A 17 18.49 11.92 -0.31
C ILE A 17 17.23 12.32 0.48
N LEU A 18 17.09 13.61 0.80
CA LEU A 18 15.90 14.12 1.46
C LEU A 18 14.63 13.93 0.61
N LEU A 19 14.72 14.19 -0.70
CA LEU A 19 13.60 13.97 -1.62
C LEU A 19 13.18 12.49 -1.62
N ILE A 20 14.15 11.57 -1.71
CA ILE A 20 13.88 10.12 -1.67
C ILE A 20 13.23 9.72 -0.34
N ALA A 21 13.72 10.25 0.79
CA ALA A 21 13.17 9.97 2.11
C ALA A 21 11.72 10.45 2.26
N VAL A 22 11.41 11.69 1.82
CA VAL A 22 10.04 12.25 1.85
C VAL A 22 9.11 11.46 0.95
N ILE A 23 9.59 11.07 -0.24
CA ILE A 23 8.83 10.23 -1.16
C ILE A 23 8.50 8.88 -0.50
N PHE A 24 9.50 8.24 0.12
CA PHE A 24 9.29 6.96 0.82
C PHE A 24 8.29 7.07 1.97
N ASP A 25 8.36 8.15 2.76
CA ASP A 25 7.45 8.40 3.87
C ASP A 25 6.00 8.51 3.39
N GLN A 26 5.76 9.28 2.32
CA GLN A 26 4.42 9.40 1.75
C GLN A 26 3.89 8.09 1.16
N TYR A 27 4.74 7.31 0.49
CA TYR A 27 4.33 6.01 -0.04
C TYR A 27 4.09 4.98 1.06
N PHE A 28 4.94 4.94 2.09
CA PHE A 28 4.79 4.03 3.21
C PHE A 28 3.53 4.33 4.03
N LEU A 29 3.28 5.61 4.33
CA LEU A 29 2.05 6.04 5.02
C LEU A 29 0.81 5.73 4.19
N ARG A 30 0.87 5.91 2.86
CA ARG A 30 -0.24 5.55 1.96
C ARG A 30 -0.47 4.03 1.95
N TRP A 31 0.59 3.25 1.92
CA TRP A 31 0.54 1.78 1.94
C TRP A 31 -0.04 1.26 3.26
N LEU A 32 0.43 1.79 4.40
CA LEU A 32 -0.08 1.46 5.72
C LEU A 32 -1.55 1.84 5.90
N LYS A 33 -1.94 3.04 5.43
CA LYS A 33 -3.33 3.49 5.46
C LYS A 33 -4.23 2.56 4.64
N ASN A 34 -3.80 2.18 3.43
CA ASN A 34 -4.54 1.27 2.57
C ASN A 34 -4.67 -0.12 3.20
N ALA A 35 -3.62 -0.62 3.87
CA ALA A 35 -3.64 -1.89 4.58
C ALA A 35 -4.67 -1.88 5.73
N LEU A 36 -4.68 -0.82 6.52
CA LEU A 36 -5.63 -0.63 7.64
C LEU A 36 -7.06 -0.51 7.16
N ILE A 37 -7.32 0.33 6.16
CA ILE A 37 -8.66 0.48 5.56
C ILE A 37 -9.09 -0.86 4.95
N GLY A 38 -8.20 -1.54 4.24
CA GLY A 38 -8.44 -2.84 3.64
C GLY A 38 -8.85 -3.90 4.66
N ALA A 39 -8.10 -4.05 5.74
CA ALA A 39 -8.40 -4.99 6.80
C ALA A 39 -9.74 -4.68 7.49
N VAL A 40 -10.02 -3.41 7.79
CA VAL A 40 -11.30 -2.98 8.38
C VAL A 40 -12.46 -3.26 7.43
N CYS A 41 -12.31 -3.00 6.14
CA CYS A 41 -13.34 -3.28 5.14
C CYS A 41 -13.59 -4.79 4.99
N ILE A 42 -12.55 -5.63 4.94
CA ILE A 42 -12.70 -7.10 4.92
C ILE A 42 -13.42 -7.57 6.17
N TYR A 43 -13.06 -7.04 7.35
CA TYR A 43 -13.73 -7.39 8.60
C TYR A 43 -15.24 -7.07 8.57
N ILE A 44 -15.60 -5.87 8.10
CA ILE A 44 -17.00 -5.45 7.98
C ILE A 44 -17.73 -6.32 6.95
N CYS A 45 -17.14 -6.54 5.78
CA CYS A 45 -17.72 -7.38 4.74
C CYS A 45 -17.93 -8.82 5.24
N ASP A 46 -16.95 -9.44 5.87
CA ASP A 46 -17.07 -10.78 6.43
C ASP A 46 -18.14 -10.88 7.55
N LEU A 47 -18.47 -9.77 8.23
CA LEU A 47 -19.54 -9.72 9.23
C LEU A 47 -20.95 -9.80 8.60
N PHE A 48 -21.12 -9.21 7.41
CA PHE A 48 -22.42 -9.15 6.72
C PHE A 48 -22.59 -10.24 5.66
N LEU A 49 -21.50 -10.82 5.15
CA LEU A 49 -21.56 -11.90 4.16
C LEU A 49 -21.70 -13.29 4.82
N PRO A 50 -22.42 -14.21 4.19
CA PRO A 50 -22.50 -15.60 4.66
C PRO A 50 -21.11 -16.24 4.67
N ILE A 51 -20.90 -17.21 5.58
CA ILE A 51 -19.60 -17.92 5.78
C ILE A 51 -19.04 -18.47 4.47
N THR A 52 -19.91 -18.85 3.55
CA THR A 52 -19.53 -19.34 2.23
C THR A 52 -18.82 -18.30 1.37
N TRP A 53 -18.96 -16.99 1.63
CA TRP A 53 -18.39 -15.91 0.80
C TRP A 53 -17.29 -15.12 1.53
N GLN A 54 -16.93 -15.55 2.75
CA GLN A 54 -15.88 -14.92 3.54
C GLN A 54 -14.50 -15.13 2.92
N VAL A 55 -13.72 -14.06 2.88
CA VAL A 55 -12.33 -14.06 2.41
C VAL A 55 -11.37 -14.35 3.57
N GLY A 56 -11.72 -13.87 4.76
CA GLY A 56 -10.90 -13.97 5.97
C GLY A 56 -9.72 -12.99 5.96
N ILE A 57 -9.28 -12.59 7.16
CA ILE A 57 -8.11 -11.72 7.32
C ILE A 57 -6.87 -12.59 7.44
N SER A 58 -6.05 -12.59 6.38
CA SER A 58 -4.75 -13.25 6.31
C SER A 58 -3.64 -12.28 5.87
N LEU A 59 -2.39 -12.63 6.11
CA LEU A 59 -1.22 -11.86 5.63
C LEU A 59 -1.29 -11.55 4.13
N PHE A 60 -1.77 -12.48 3.31
CA PHE A 60 -1.94 -12.27 1.87
C PHE A 60 -3.01 -11.20 1.55
N THR A 61 -4.16 -11.25 2.21
CA THR A 61 -5.24 -10.29 1.98
C THR A 61 -4.86 -8.88 2.41
N VAL A 62 -4.10 -8.75 3.51
CA VAL A 62 -3.58 -7.46 3.98
C VAL A 62 -2.52 -6.94 3.01
N LEU A 63 -1.63 -7.78 2.49
CA LEU A 63 -0.65 -7.38 1.47
C LEU A 63 -1.32 -6.90 0.18
N PHE A 64 -2.33 -7.62 -0.31
CA PHE A 64 -3.08 -7.25 -1.51
C PHE A 64 -3.83 -5.94 -1.34
N THR A 65 -4.44 -5.72 -0.18
CA THR A 65 -5.16 -4.48 0.13
C THR A 65 -4.23 -3.32 0.46
N ALA A 66 -3.04 -3.56 1.01
CA ALA A 66 -2.01 -2.53 1.18
C ALA A 66 -1.51 -2.02 -0.18
N LEU A 67 -1.28 -2.95 -1.12
CA LEU A 67 -0.73 -2.66 -2.43
C LEU A 67 -1.76 -2.03 -3.39
N LEU A 68 -2.96 -2.58 -3.47
CA LEU A 68 -4.01 -2.09 -4.38
C LEU A 68 -5.00 -1.14 -3.70
N GLY A 69 -5.14 -1.16 -2.37
CA GLY A 69 -6.19 -0.42 -1.66
C GLY A 69 -7.57 -1.06 -1.85
N ILE A 70 -8.58 -0.20 -1.97
CA ILE A 70 -9.98 -0.58 -2.20
C ILE A 70 -10.17 -1.54 -3.39
N PRO A 71 -9.57 -1.34 -4.58
CA PRO A 71 -9.74 -2.29 -5.69
C PRO A 71 -9.16 -3.68 -5.37
N GLY A 72 -8.15 -3.76 -4.49
CA GLY A 72 -7.64 -5.04 -4.00
C GLY A 72 -8.70 -5.85 -3.24
N ILE A 73 -9.53 -5.16 -2.44
CA ILE A 73 -10.64 -5.78 -1.70
C ILE A 73 -11.67 -6.36 -2.68
N VAL A 74 -12.06 -5.59 -3.70
CA VAL A 74 -13.04 -6.00 -4.70
C VAL A 74 -12.56 -7.24 -5.45
N ILE A 75 -11.28 -7.28 -5.84
CA ILE A 75 -10.68 -8.43 -6.52
C ILE A 75 -10.68 -9.66 -5.60
N LEU A 76 -10.34 -9.52 -4.32
CA LEU A 76 -10.33 -10.63 -3.37
C LEU A 76 -11.73 -11.25 -3.20
N TYR A 77 -12.78 -10.43 -3.09
CA TYR A 77 -14.14 -10.93 -3.01
C TYR A 77 -14.62 -11.53 -4.33
N LEU A 78 -14.33 -10.93 -5.48
CA LEU A 78 -14.63 -11.51 -6.79
C LEU A 78 -13.97 -12.88 -6.97
N PHE A 79 -12.71 -13.02 -6.53
CA PHE A 79 -11.98 -14.28 -6.61
C PHE A 79 -12.60 -15.35 -5.69
N SER A 80 -13.00 -14.97 -4.47
CA SER A 80 -13.72 -15.84 -3.54
C SER A 80 -15.05 -16.34 -4.11
N ILE A 81 -15.77 -15.49 -4.86
CA ILE A 81 -17.03 -15.83 -5.54
C ILE A 81 -16.78 -16.69 -6.79
N CYS A 82 -15.75 -16.42 -7.58
CA CYS A 82 -15.46 -17.18 -8.80
C CYS A 82 -14.91 -18.59 -8.55
N ILE A 83 -14.25 -18.82 -7.42
CA ILE A 83 -13.66 -20.12 -7.07
C ILE A 83 -14.66 -21.08 -6.42
N LYS A 84 -15.74 -20.56 -5.85
CA LYS A 84 -16.81 -21.34 -5.20
C LYS A 84 -18.00 -21.51 -6.12
#